data_AF-A0A7X7H8E4-F1
#
_entry.id   AF-A0A7X7H8E4-F1
#
_cell.length_a   1.000
_cell.length_b   1.000
_cell.length_c   1.000
_cell.angle_alpha   90.00
_cell.angle_beta   90.00
_cell.angle_gamma   90.00
#
_symmetry.space_group_name_H-M   'P 1'
#
loop_
_entity.id
_entity.type
_entity.pdbx_description
1 polymer ?
#
loop_
_entity_poly.entity_id
_entity_poly.type
_entity_poly.pdbx_seq_one_letter_code
_entity_poly.pdbx_strand_id
1 'polypeptide(L)'
;DISNHTPQNVDKYIKEEWDYVITVCDSAKETCPVFLGKVKHRLHIGFEDPSEAKVTPEFIMSEFYRIRDEIKMRFQELYDEKLLPELSN
;
A
#
# COMPACT_ATOMS: atom_id res chain seq x y z
N ASP A 1 2.20 -8.89 -13.46
CA ASP A 1 2.47 -7.83 -14.44
C ASP A 1 1.72 -6.58 -14.01
N ILE A 2 2.37 -5.41 -14.06
CA ILE A 2 1.77 -4.11 -13.70
C ILE A 2 1.93 -3.08 -14.84
N SER A 3 2.35 -3.51 -16.03
CA SER A 3 2.67 -2.64 -17.17
C SER A 3 1.48 -1.79 -17.66
N ASN A 4 0.25 -2.26 -17.47
CA ASN A 4 -0.97 -1.53 -17.82
C ASN A 4 -1.53 -0.65 -16.68
N HIS A 5 -0.87 -0.62 -15.52
CA HIS A 5 -1.30 0.23 -14.42
C HIS A 5 -0.84 1.67 -14.63
N THR A 6 -1.67 2.62 -14.21
CA THR A 6 -1.34 4.05 -14.25
C THR A 6 -1.64 4.69 -12.90
N PRO A 7 -0.82 5.65 -12.45
CA PRO A 7 -1.10 6.40 -11.22
C PRO A 7 -2.46 7.09 -11.31
N GLN A 8 -3.26 6.98 -10.25
CA GLN A 8 -4.54 7.65 -10.12
C GLN A 8 -4.54 8.52 -8.86
N ASN A 9 -5.16 9.69 -8.95
CA ASN A 9 -5.38 10.52 -7.77
C ASN A 9 -6.50 9.92 -6.91
N VAL A 10 -6.23 9.77 -5.61
CA VAL A 10 -7.16 9.20 -4.61
C VAL A 10 -8.44 10.02 -4.43
N ASP A 11 -8.44 11.32 -4.73
CA ASP A 11 -9.59 12.24 -4.64
C ASP A 11 -10.80 11.75 -5.44
N LYS A 12 -10.56 10.92 -6.47
CA LYS A 12 -11.63 10.29 -7.25
C LYS A 12 -12.51 9.36 -6.41
N TYR A 13 -11.95 8.78 -5.35
CA TYR A 13 -12.55 7.68 -4.58
C TYR A 13 -12.94 8.06 -3.15
N ILE A 14 -12.64 9.29 -2.69
CA ILE A 14 -12.83 9.69 -1.28
C ILE A 14 -14.29 9.65 -0.81
N LYS A 15 -15.27 9.64 -1.72
CA LYS A 15 -16.70 9.58 -1.41
C LYS A 15 -17.26 8.16 -1.43
N GLU A 16 -16.48 7.19 -1.89
CA GLU A 16 -16.88 5.80 -1.99
C GLU A 16 -16.72 5.09 -0.63
N GLU A 17 -17.49 4.02 -0.44
CA GLU A 17 -17.37 3.18 0.74
C GLU A 17 -16.30 2.11 0.51
N TRP A 18 -15.45 1.88 1.51
CA TRP A 18 -14.36 0.93 1.47
C TRP A 18 -14.33 0.08 2.73
N ASP A 19 -14.16 -1.22 2.60
CA ASP A 19 -13.88 -2.07 3.76
C ASP A 19 -12.48 -1.75 4.32
N TYR A 20 -11.50 -1.56 3.44
CA TYR A 20 -10.11 -1.31 3.80
C TYR A 20 -9.53 -0.13 3.04
N VAL A 21 -8.89 0.78 3.77
CA VAL A 21 -7.95 1.77 3.23
C VAL A 21 -6.59 1.53 3.87
N ILE A 22 -5.58 1.24 3.05
CA ILE A 22 -4.24 0.89 3.49
C ILE A 22 -3.26 1.93 2.94
N THR A 23 -2.60 2.67 3.83
CA THR A 23 -1.53 3.60 3.47
C THR A 23 -0.19 2.87 3.54
N VAL A 24 0.67 3.06 2.53
CA VAL A 24 1.88 2.24 2.33
C VAL A 24 3.21 2.98 2.51
N CYS A 25 3.19 4.31 2.59
CA CYS A 25 4.35 5.11 2.94
C CYS A 25 3.95 6.18 3.95
N ASP A 26 4.90 6.67 4.73
CA ASP A 26 4.65 7.69 5.75
C ASP A 26 4.16 9.00 5.14
N SER A 27 4.70 9.38 3.97
CA SER A 27 4.18 10.52 3.21
C SER A 27 2.70 10.32 2.85
N ALA A 28 2.31 9.13 2.38
CA ALA A 28 0.90 8.84 2.13
C ALA A 28 0.07 8.88 3.41
N LYS A 29 0.58 8.43 4.56
CA LYS A 29 -0.15 8.51 5.83
C LYS A 29 -0.46 9.95 6.23
N GLU A 30 0.47 10.87 6.02
CA GLU A 30 0.32 12.29 6.38
C GLU A 30 -0.48 13.09 5.35
N THR A 31 -0.34 12.77 4.06
CA THR A 31 -1.00 13.52 2.97
C THR A 31 -2.32 12.90 2.51
N CYS A 32 -2.70 11.72 2.99
CA CYS A 32 -3.93 11.07 2.53
C CYS A 32 -5.15 11.93 2.89
N PRO A 33 -5.99 12.30 1.91
CA PRO A 33 -7.19 13.07 2.19
C PRO A 33 -8.14 12.27 3.09
N VAL A 34 -8.97 13.01 3.83
CA VAL A 34 -10.02 12.40 4.63
C VAL A 34 -11.04 11.76 3.69
N PHE A 35 -11.12 10.42 3.72
CA PHE A 35 -12.24 9.70 3.10
C PHE A 35 -13.55 10.12 3.76
N LEU A 36 -14.44 10.70 2.95
CA LEU A 36 -15.79 11.13 3.31
C LEU A 36 -16.80 9.99 3.28
N GLY A 37 -16.55 8.96 2.45
CA GLY A 37 -17.29 7.71 2.49
C GLY A 37 -16.94 6.86 3.71
N LYS A 38 -17.75 5.84 4.00
CA LYS A 38 -17.51 4.95 5.12
C LYS A 38 -16.27 4.10 4.86
N VAL A 39 -15.36 4.08 5.83
CA VAL A 39 -14.19 3.19 5.83
C VAL A 39 -14.27 2.31 7.06
N LYS A 40 -14.41 0.98 6.89
CA LYS A 40 -14.49 0.05 8.05
C LYS A 40 -13.14 -0.08 8.75
N HIS A 41 -12.07 -0.24 7.98
CA HIS A 41 -10.71 -0.44 8.49
C HIS A 41 -9.73 0.52 7.82
N ARG A 42 -9.00 1.27 8.66
CA ARG A 42 -7.89 2.13 8.24
C ARG A 42 -6.60 1.53 8.77
N LEU A 43 -5.73 1.12 7.86
CA LEU A 43 -4.44 0.51 8.19
C LEU A 43 -3.30 1.34 7.62
N HIS A 44 -2.14 1.18 8.25
CA HIS A 44 -0.89 1.69 7.75
C HIS A 44 0.15 0.57 7.78
N ILE A 45 0.78 0.32 6.64
CA ILE A 45 1.86 -0.65 6.46
C ILE A 45 2.98 0.10 5.74
N GLY A 46 3.87 0.73 6.50
CA GLY A 46 4.93 1.56 5.94
C GLY A 46 6.03 0.76 5.23
N PHE A 47 6.44 1.24 4.07
CA PHE A 47 7.61 0.78 3.32
C PHE A 47 8.51 1.97 2.98
N GLU A 48 9.81 1.72 2.91
CA GLU A 48 10.79 2.71 2.43
C GLU A 48 10.63 2.91 0.92
N ASP A 49 10.84 4.14 0.44
CA ASP A 49 10.82 4.43 -1.00
C ASP A 49 12.14 3.99 -1.64
N PRO A 50 12.15 2.95 -2.50
CA PRO A 50 13.38 2.46 -3.11
C PRO A 50 14.00 3.47 -4.09
N SER A 51 13.26 4.49 -4.54
CA SER A 51 13.78 5.55 -5.40
C SER A 51 14.62 6.59 -4.66
N GLU A 52 14.49 6.67 -3.33
CA GLU A 52 15.31 7.55 -2.49
C GLU A 52 16.68 6.92 -2.16
N ALA A 53 16.93 5.67 -2.55
CA ALA A 53 18.18 4.97 -2.34
C ALA A 53 19.34 5.68 -3.07
N LYS A 54 20.07 6.52 -2.35
CA LYS A 54 21.29 7.20 -2.84
C LYS A 54 22.44 6.21 -2.70
N VAL A 55 22.91 5.57 -3.78
CA VAL A 55 24.35 5.18 -3.91
C VAL A 55 24.71 4.66 -5.32
N THR A 56 23.89 3.87 -6.05
CA THR A 56 24.11 3.52 -7.49
C THR A 56 22.83 2.94 -8.13
N PRO A 57 22.69 2.88 -9.49
CA PRO A 57 21.55 2.23 -10.15
C PRO A 57 21.36 0.75 -9.76
N GLU A 58 22.45 0.00 -9.59
CA GLU A 58 22.39 -1.40 -9.17
C GLU A 58 21.87 -1.53 -7.74
N PHE A 59 22.28 -0.62 -6.85
CA PHE A 59 21.81 -0.54 -5.48
C PHE A 59 20.32 -0.18 -5.42
N ILE A 60 19.89 0.78 -6.24
CA ILE A 60 18.47 1.15 -6.37
C ILE A 60 17.65 -0.09 -6.78
N MET A 61 18.11 -0.84 -7.79
CA MET A 61 17.40 -2.03 -8.24
C MET A 61 17.29 -3.13 -7.17
N SER A 62 18.34 -3.34 -6.36
CA SER A 62 18.26 -4.27 -5.22
C SER A 62 17.24 -3.81 -4.17
N GLU A 63 17.15 -2.50 -3.91
CA GLU A 63 16.14 -1.96 -2.99
C GLU A 63 14.72 -2.14 -3.54
N PHE A 64 14.50 -1.95 -4.85
CA PHE A 64 13.20 -2.26 -5.47
C PHE A 64 12.80 -3.73 -5.26
N TYR A 65 13.74 -4.67 -5.40
CA TYR A 65 13.44 -6.08 -5.16
C TYR A 65 13.16 -6.37 -3.69
N ARG A 66 13.94 -5.80 -2.77
CA ARG A 66 13.74 -5.95 -1.32
C ARG A 66 12.35 -5.45 -0.92
N ILE A 67 11.99 -4.23 -1.32
CA ILE A 67 10.70 -3.62 -0.97
C ILE A 67 9.53 -4.38 -1.62
N ARG A 68 9.67 -4.87 -2.86
CA ARG A 68 8.65 -5.73 -3.50
C ARG A 68 8.38 -6.99 -2.67
N ASP A 69 9.44 -7.67 -2.23
CA ASP A 69 9.31 -8.92 -1.48
C ASP A 69 8.76 -8.67 -0.07
N GLU A 70 9.11 -7.54 0.54
CA GLU A 70 8.53 -7.06 1.79
C GLU A 70 7.02 -6.78 1.64
N ILE A 71 6.61 -6.05 0.60
CA ILE A 71 5.18 -5.81 0.30
C ILE A 71 4.43 -7.14 0.20
N LYS A 72 4.99 -8.11 -0.54
CA LYS A 72 4.38 -9.43 -0.68
C LYS A 72 4.18 -10.11 0.67
N MET A 73 5.22 -10.14 1.51
CA MET A 73 5.17 -10.78 2.83
C MET A 73 4.11 -10.12 3.73
N ARG A 74 4.13 -8.78 3.83
CA ARG A 74 3.25 -8.04 4.74
C ARG A 74 1.79 -8.10 4.31
N PHE A 75 1.51 -8.13 3.01
CA PHE A 75 0.15 -8.32 2.49
C PHE A 75 -0.32 -9.78 2.58
N GLN A 76 0.60 -10.76 2.52
CA GLN A 76 0.26 -12.16 2.80
C GLN A 76 -0.15 -12.33 4.28
N GLU A 77 0.60 -11.76 5.22
CA GLU A 77 0.24 -11.73 6.65
C GLU A 77 -1.13 -11.08 6.85
N LEU A 78 -1.36 -9.91 6.24
CA LEU A 78 -2.67 -9.24 6.30
C LEU A 78 -3.81 -10.14 5.80
N TYR A 79 -3.56 -10.86 4.70
CA TYR A 79 -4.55 -11.76 4.13
C TYR A 79 -4.85 -12.92 5.07
N ASP A 80 -3.82 -13.63 5.52
CA ASP A 80 -3.97 -14.84 6.34
C ASP A 80 -4.58 -14.53 7.73
N GLU A 81 -4.20 -13.40 8.33
CA GLU A 81 -4.62 -13.05 9.69
C GLU A 81 -5.95 -12.29 9.77
N LYS A 82 -6.32 -11.54 8.72
CA LYS A 82 -7.52 -10.67 8.75
C LYS A 82 -8.54 -10.99 7.68
N LEU A 83 -8.11 -11.04 6.42
CA LEU A 83 -9.07 -11.20 5.30
C LEU A 83 -9.61 -12.64 5.22
N LEU A 84 -8.77 -13.65 5.39
CA LEU A 84 -9.16 -15.05 5.29
C LEU A 84 -10.18 -15.46 6.38
N PRO A 85 -10.01 -15.07 7.67
CA PRO A 85 -11.03 -15.30 8.69
C PRO A 85 -12.35 -14.57 8.44
N GLU A 86 -12.32 -13.37 7.84
CA GLU A 86 -13.52 -12.61 7.48
C GLU A 86 -14.30 -13.26 6.32
N LEU A 87 -13.58 -13.85 5.35
CA LEU A 87 -14.19 -14.52 4.20
C LEU A 87 -14.76 -15.91 4.52
N SER A 88 -14.31 -16.52 5.62
CA SER A 88 -14.71 -17.86 6.04
C SER A 88 -15.95 -17.87 6.96
N ASN A 89 -16.50 -16.69 7.28
CA ASN A 89 -17.68 -16.50 8.12
C ASN A 89 -18.91 -16.05 7.33
#